data_AF-J5EDU6-F1
#
_entry.id   AF-J5EDU6-F1
#
_cell.length_a   1.000
_cell.length_b   1.000
_cell.length_c   1.000
_cell.angle_alpha   90.00
_cell.angle_beta   90.00
_cell.angle_gamma   90.00
#
_symmetry.space_group_name_H-M   'P 1'
#
loop_
_entity.id
_entity.type
_entity.pdbx_description
1 polymer ?
#
loop_
_entity_poly.entity_id
_entity_poly.type
_entity_poly.pdbx_seq_one_letter_code
_entity_poly.pdbx_strand_id
1 'polypeptide(L)'
;MEQRDAEALRPLLADGAVYQNVGMPAFSGPDAIVENMAAQFAMFPDAYAFEIVNLASDGSVVLTERLDYIQAPDGSKPAIPVMGTFVVDDEGRITRWTDYFDLNLIMKLMQGEDISALVPATA
;
A
#
# COMPACT_ATOMS: atom_id res chain seq x y z
N MET A 1 17.05 -2.12 2.42
CA MET A 1 16.08 -2.79 3.32
C MET A 1 15.05 -1.74 3.67
N GLU A 2 13.81 -1.92 3.27
CA GLU A 2 12.76 -0.97 3.65
C GLU A 2 12.66 -0.95 5.18
N GLN A 3 12.69 0.25 5.77
CA GLN A 3 12.53 0.42 7.21
C GLN A 3 11.02 0.45 7.51
N ARG A 4 10.55 -0.48 8.35
CA ARG A 4 9.15 -0.54 8.78
C ARG A 4 8.92 0.36 9.99
N ASP A 5 9.16 1.64 9.76
CA ASP A 5 8.99 2.68 10.75
C ASP A 5 7.74 3.50 10.38
N ALA A 6 6.62 3.21 11.03
CA ALA A 6 5.38 3.94 10.76
C ALA A 6 5.49 5.42 11.16
N GLU A 7 6.29 5.75 12.19
CA GLU A 7 6.51 7.14 12.62
C GLU A 7 7.31 7.95 11.59
N ALA A 8 8.12 7.29 10.76
CA ALA A 8 8.80 7.95 9.65
C ALA A 8 7.82 8.55 8.61
N LEU A 9 6.56 8.10 8.57
CA LEU A 9 5.52 8.67 7.71
C LEU A 9 4.99 10.01 8.22
N ARG A 10 4.99 10.21 9.55
CA ARG A 10 4.38 11.39 10.18
C ARG A 10 4.80 12.73 9.57
N PRO A 11 6.09 13.02 9.33
CA PRO A 11 6.50 14.30 8.72
C PRO A 11 6.08 14.45 7.25
N LEU A 12 5.68 13.36 6.59
CA LEU A 12 5.23 13.36 5.19
C LEU A 12 3.72 13.57 5.06
N LEU A 13 2.95 13.52 6.14
CA LEU A 13 1.49 13.64 6.13
C LEU A 13 1.06 15.07 6.45
N ALA A 14 0.13 15.61 5.67
CA ALA A 14 -0.56 16.84 6.02
C ALA A 14 -1.50 16.61 7.22
N ASP A 15 -1.84 17.65 7.97
CA ASP A 15 -2.68 17.54 9.18
C ASP A 15 -4.05 16.91 8.91
N GLY A 16 -4.60 17.15 7.71
CA GLY A 16 -5.86 16.60 7.23
C GLY A 16 -5.72 15.41 6.28
N ALA A 17 -4.55 14.76 6.23
CA ALA A 17 -4.29 13.65 5.31
C ALA A 17 -5.34 12.54 5.45
N VAL A 18 -5.74 11.94 4.34
CA VAL A 18 -6.65 10.78 4.32
C VAL A 18 -5.99 9.61 3.62
N TYR A 19 -5.92 8.47 4.31
CA TYR A 19 -5.50 7.19 3.75
C TYR A 19 -6.70 6.27 3.58
N GLN A 20 -6.78 5.59 2.43
CA GLN A 20 -7.83 4.60 2.19
C GLN A 20 -7.37 3.47 1.26
N ASN A 21 -7.61 2.24 1.70
CA ASN A 21 -7.73 1.10 0.80
C ASN A 21 -9.17 1.05 0.27
N VAL A 22 -9.34 1.09 -1.05
CA VAL A 22 -10.68 1.15 -1.63
C VAL A 22 -11.51 -0.07 -1.23
N GLY A 23 -12.75 0.18 -0.78
CA GLY A 23 -13.63 -0.85 -0.21
C GLY A 23 -13.51 -1.02 1.30
N MET A 24 -12.59 -0.30 1.97
CA MET A 24 -12.43 -0.28 3.43
C MET A 24 -12.69 1.13 4.00
N PRO A 25 -12.97 1.26 5.31
CA PRO A 25 -13.02 2.55 5.99
C PRO A 25 -11.71 3.34 5.83
N ALA A 26 -11.81 4.65 5.69
CA ALA A 26 -10.66 5.54 5.58
C ALA A 26 -10.11 5.92 6.97
N PHE A 27 -8.83 6.30 7.00
CA PHE A 27 -8.14 6.83 8.17
C PHE A 27 -7.79 8.30 7.92
N SER A 28 -8.19 9.18 8.85
CA SER A 28 -8.03 10.63 8.69
C SER A 28 -7.11 11.20 9.76
N GLY A 29 -6.15 12.01 9.32
CA GLY A 29 -5.15 12.65 10.15
C GLY A 29 -3.92 11.77 10.39
N PRO A 30 -2.74 12.37 10.65
CA PRO A 30 -1.49 11.63 10.81
C PRO A 30 -1.54 10.51 11.86
N ASP A 31 -2.20 10.76 13.00
CA ASP A 31 -2.27 9.77 14.10
C ASP A 31 -2.96 8.48 13.66
N ALA A 32 -4.14 8.58 13.04
CA ALA A 32 -4.90 7.41 12.60
C ALA A 32 -4.17 6.64 11.49
N ILE A 33 -3.49 7.36 10.59
CA ILE A 33 -2.74 6.75 9.49
C ILE A 33 -1.52 5.99 10.02
N VAL A 34 -0.74 6.62 10.91
CA VAL A 34 0.46 6.02 11.51
C VAL A 34 0.08 4.81 12.38
N GLU A 35 -0.96 4.91 13.20
CA GLU A 35 -1.45 3.79 14.01
C GLU A 35 -1.86 2.60 13.13
N ASN A 36 -2.62 2.86 12.06
CA ASN A 36 -3.01 1.80 11.13
C ASN A 36 -1.79 1.18 10.42
N MET A 37 -0.81 1.97 9.99
CA MET A 37 0.43 1.46 9.38
C MET A 37 1.24 0.60 10.35
N ALA A 38 1.34 1.02 11.62
CA ALA A 38 2.02 0.24 12.65
C ALA A 38 1.33 -1.11 12.89
N ALA A 39 0.00 -1.12 12.98
CA ALA A 39 -0.80 -2.35 13.13
C ALA A 39 -0.60 -3.30 11.94
N GLN A 40 -0.56 -2.73 10.74
CA GLN A 40 -0.31 -3.43 9.48
C GLN A 40 1.10 -4.07 9.43
N PHE A 41 2.15 -3.34 9.81
CA PHE A 41 3.51 -3.87 9.92
C PHE A 41 3.63 -5.00 10.96
N ALA A 42 2.89 -4.91 12.06
CA ALA A 42 2.85 -5.95 13.08
C ALA A 42 2.12 -7.21 12.59
N MET A 43 1.03 -7.06 11.83
CA MET A 43 0.26 -8.18 11.29
C MET A 43 1.00 -8.91 10.17
N PHE A 44 1.75 -8.19 9.35
CA PHE A 44 2.48 -8.76 8.21
C PHE A 44 3.98 -8.41 8.26
N PRO A 45 4.75 -9.05 9.16
CA PRO A 45 6.17 -8.77 9.34
C PRO A 45 7.06 -9.24 8.18
N ASP A 46 6.49 -9.68 7.07
CA ASP A 46 7.22 -10.11 5.88
C ASP A 46 6.65 -9.53 4.57
N ALA A 47 5.62 -8.67 4.64
CA ALA A 47 4.79 -8.29 3.50
C ALA A 47 4.97 -6.87 2.94
N TYR A 48 6.02 -6.16 3.32
CA TYR A 48 6.22 -4.74 2.95
C TYR A 48 7.37 -4.48 1.99
N ALA A 49 7.86 -5.55 1.36
CA ALA A 49 8.65 -5.36 0.15
C ALA A 49 7.69 -4.97 -0.97
N PHE A 50 8.02 -3.93 -1.72
CA PHE A 50 7.30 -3.59 -2.93
C PHE A 50 8.25 -3.22 -4.05
N GLU A 51 7.78 -3.40 -5.27
CA GLU A 51 8.44 -2.94 -6.47
C GLU A 51 7.53 -1.94 -7.19
N ILE A 52 8.05 -0.75 -7.47
CA ILE A 52 7.35 0.22 -8.31
C ILE A 52 7.60 -0.18 -9.76
N VAL A 53 6.55 -0.58 -10.46
CA VAL A 53 6.58 -0.95 -11.88
C VAL A 53 6.53 0.31 -12.74
N ASN A 54 5.54 1.17 -12.48
CA ASN A 54 5.37 2.44 -13.15
C ASN A 54 5.08 3.56 -12.14
N LEU A 55 5.59 4.75 -12.43
CA LEU A 55 5.33 5.97 -11.65
C LEU A 55 5.12 7.14 -12.60
N ALA A 56 4.03 7.86 -12.39
CA ALA A 56 3.69 9.05 -13.16
C ALA A 56 3.21 10.16 -12.23
N SER A 57 3.39 11.41 -12.62
CA SER A 57 2.83 12.55 -11.92
C SER A 57 2.22 13.56 -12.88
N ASP A 58 1.17 14.24 -12.41
CA ASP A 58 0.54 15.37 -13.07
C ASP A 58 0.14 16.40 -12.01
N GLY A 59 0.85 17.54 -11.98
CA GLY A 59 0.71 18.54 -10.92
C GLY A 59 0.95 17.95 -9.54
N SER A 60 -0.04 18.06 -8.66
CA SER A 60 -0.02 17.54 -7.28
C SER A 60 -0.35 16.05 -7.16
N VAL A 61 -0.71 15.38 -8.26
CA VAL A 61 -1.14 13.98 -8.26
C VAL A 61 0.00 13.08 -8.68
N VAL A 62 0.24 12.01 -7.93
CA VAL A 62 1.19 10.95 -8.26
C VAL A 62 0.45 9.62 -8.35
N LEU A 63 0.65 8.90 -9.45
CA LEU A 63 0.13 7.56 -9.68
C LEU A 63 1.27 6.55 -9.60
N THR A 64 1.01 5.44 -8.93
CA THR A 64 1.96 4.32 -8.80
C THR A 64 1.28 3.04 -9.26
N GLU A 65 1.98 2.26 -10.07
CA GLU A 65 1.71 0.84 -10.27
C GLU A 65 2.78 0.07 -9.51
N ARG A 66 2.36 -0.83 -8.62
CA ARG A 66 3.26 -1.56 -7.74
C ARG A 66 2.95 -3.05 -7.70
N LEU A 67 3.97 -3.80 -7.33
CA LEU A 67 3.89 -5.19 -6.91
C LEU A 67 4.23 -5.23 -5.42
N ASP A 68 3.22 -5.42 -4.57
CA ASP A 68 3.37 -5.50 -3.12
C ASP A 68 3.47 -6.98 -2.72
N TYR A 69 4.60 -7.40 -2.15
CA TYR A 69 4.88 -8.81 -1.86
C TYR A 69 4.28 -9.21 -0.51
N ILE A 70 3.40 -10.22 -0.47
CA ILE A 70 2.77 -10.71 0.76
C ILE A 70 3.21 -12.15 1.03
N GLN A 71 3.56 -12.45 2.29
CA GLN A 71 3.88 -13.83 2.68
C GLN A 71 2.61 -14.67 2.81
N ALA A 72 2.54 -15.74 2.02
CA ALA A 72 1.49 -16.74 2.07
C ALA A 72 1.70 -17.72 3.24
N PRO A 73 0.67 -18.49 3.64
CA PRO A 73 0.79 -19.47 4.73
C PRO A 73 1.85 -20.56 4.50
N ASP A 74 2.16 -20.88 3.24
CA ASP A 74 3.20 -21.86 2.88
C ASP A 74 4.63 -21.28 2.88
N GLY A 75 4.76 -19.98 3.21
CA GLY A 75 6.03 -19.25 3.26
C GLY A 75 6.45 -18.62 1.93
N SER A 76 5.73 -18.88 0.82
CA SER A 76 5.95 -18.19 -0.45
C SER A 76 5.62 -16.69 -0.33
N LYS A 77 6.17 -15.87 -1.22
CA LYS A 77 5.96 -14.42 -1.23
C LYS A 77 5.49 -13.94 -2.61
N PRO A 78 4.28 -14.30 -3.07
CA PRO A 78 3.75 -13.77 -4.30
C PRO A 78 3.46 -12.27 -4.18
N ALA A 79 3.44 -11.61 -5.34
CA ALA A 79 3.15 -10.19 -5.43
C ALA A 79 1.66 -9.93 -5.70
N ILE A 80 1.11 -8.92 -5.04
CA ILE A 80 -0.22 -8.38 -5.27
C ILE A 80 -0.07 -7.09 -6.09
N PRO A 81 -0.72 -6.98 -7.25
CA PRO A 81 -0.76 -5.74 -8.02
C PRO A 81 -1.55 -4.68 -7.26
N VAL A 82 -0.95 -3.50 -7.11
CA VAL A 82 -1.57 -2.35 -6.44
C VAL A 82 -1.43 -1.11 -7.32
N MET A 83 -2.53 -0.41 -7.55
CA MET A 83 -2.51 0.95 -8.09
C MET A 83 -2.70 1.94 -6.95
N GLY A 84 -1.71 2.79 -6.71
CA GLY A 84 -1.76 3.84 -5.68
C GLY A 84 -1.92 5.22 -6.27
N THR A 85 -2.74 6.07 -5.64
CA THR A 85 -2.84 7.51 -5.92
C THR A 85 -2.42 8.30 -4.70
N PHE A 86 -1.46 9.21 -4.87
CA PHE A 86 -1.09 10.21 -3.87
C PHE A 86 -1.48 11.60 -4.38
N VAL A 87 -1.98 12.45 -3.48
CA VAL A 87 -2.10 13.90 -3.71
C VAL A 87 -1.21 14.60 -2.70
N VAL A 88 -0.38 15.52 -3.17
CA VAL A 88 0.64 16.21 -2.39
C VAL A 88 0.38 17.71 -2.40
N ASP A 89 0.50 18.37 -1.25
CA ASP A 89 0.39 19.83 -1.14
C ASP A 89 1.65 20.56 -1.61
N ASP A 90 1.61 21.89 -1.63
CA ASP A 90 2.73 22.74 -2.05
C ASP A 90 3.95 22.64 -1.08
N GLU A 91 3.74 22.17 0.15
CA GLU A 91 4.80 21.89 1.11
C GLU A 91 5.42 20.49 0.92
N GLY A 92 4.95 19.71 -0.06
CA GLY A 92 5.44 18.37 -0.36
C GLY A 92 4.87 17.28 0.55
N ARG A 93 3.76 17.55 1.27
CA ARG A 93 3.11 16.60 2.18
C ARG A 93 1.91 15.93 1.53
N ILE A 94 1.69 14.67 1.87
CA ILE A 94 0.57 13.86 1.39
C ILE A 94 -0.72 14.35 2.04
N THR A 95 -1.68 14.77 1.22
CA THR A 95 -3.05 15.12 1.62
C THR A 95 -4.04 13.98 1.36
N ARG A 96 -3.75 13.12 0.39
CA ARG A 96 -4.53 11.91 0.11
C ARG A 96 -3.62 10.78 -0.34
N TRP A 97 -3.85 9.58 0.20
CA TRP A 97 -3.27 8.33 -0.25
C TRP A 97 -4.42 7.32 -0.43
N THR A 98 -4.60 6.83 -1.66
CA THR A 98 -5.63 5.85 -1.98
C THR A 98 -5.02 4.68 -2.75
N ASP A 99 -5.08 3.48 -2.18
CA ASP A 99 -4.65 2.26 -2.85
C ASP A 99 -5.86 1.45 -3.37
N TYR A 100 -5.72 0.97 -4.61
CA TYR A 100 -6.67 0.17 -5.34
C TYR A 100 -6.04 -1.20 -5.62
N PHE A 101 -6.66 -2.25 -5.10
CA PHE A 101 -6.26 -3.64 -5.31
C PHE A 101 -7.46 -4.57 -5.13
N ASP A 102 -7.32 -5.82 -5.55
CA ASP A 102 -8.36 -6.83 -5.40
C ASP A 102 -8.24 -7.53 -4.03
N LEU A 103 -9.20 -7.24 -3.13
CA LEU A 103 -9.27 -7.89 -1.82
C LEU A 103 -9.51 -9.41 -1.91
N ASN A 104 -10.23 -9.87 -2.93
CA ASN A 104 -10.49 -11.29 -3.12
C ASN A 104 -9.20 -12.03 -3.47
N LEU A 105 -8.28 -11.40 -4.20
CA LEU A 105 -6.96 -11.97 -4.51
C LEU A 105 -6.16 -12.24 -3.23
N ILE A 106 -6.15 -11.30 -2.29
CA ILE A 106 -5.51 -11.47 -0.99
C ILE A 106 -6.20 -12.59 -0.20
N MET A 107 -7.54 -12.64 -0.20
CA MET A 107 -8.28 -13.70 0.51
C MET A 107 -7.95 -15.10 -0.04
N LYS A 108 -7.85 -15.25 -1.37
CA LYS A 108 -7.43 -16.50 -2.03
C LYS A 108 -6.03 -16.91 -1.61
N LEU A 109 -5.11 -15.94 -1.64
CA LEU A 109 -3.73 -16.17 -1.22
C LEU A 109 -3.66 -16.64 0.25
N MET A 110 -4.39 -15.98 1.15
CA MET A 110 -4.43 -16.34 2.57
C MET A 110 -5.08 -17.72 2.83
N GLN A 111 -5.88 -18.24 1.89
CA GLN A 111 -6.42 -19.60 1.92
C GLN A 111 -5.46 -20.63 1.31
N GLY A 112 -4.29 -20.21 0.82
CA GLY A 112 -3.30 -21.07 0.18
C GLY A 112 -3.65 -21.43 -1.27
N GLU A 113 -4.55 -20.67 -1.92
CA GLU A 113 -4.80 -20.85 -3.34
C GLU A 113 -3.64 -20.27 -4.17
N ASP A 114 -3.33 -20.93 -5.29
CA ASP A 114 -2.41 -20.39 -6.30
C ASP A 114 -3.10 -19.24 -7.05
N ILE A 115 -2.51 -18.05 -6.97
CA ILE A 115 -3.01 -16.83 -7.61
C ILE A 115 -2.23 -16.45 -8.87
N SER A 116 -1.26 -17.25 -9.30
CA SER A 116 -0.34 -16.92 -10.41
C SER A 116 -1.05 -16.59 -11.72
N ALA A 117 -2.18 -17.26 -12.00
CA ALA A 117 -3.01 -17.02 -13.18
C ALA A 117 -3.98 -15.84 -13.03
N LEU A 118 -4.10 -15.26 -11.83
CA LEU A 118 -5.05 -14.19 -11.48
C LEU A 118 -4.40 -12.82 -11.37
N VAL A 119 -3.07 -12.75 -11.46
CA VAL A 119 -2.31 -11.49 -11.49
C VAL A 119 -1.90 -11.15 -12.93
N PRO A 120 -1.79 -9.87 -13.30
CA PRO A 120 -1.23 -9.47 -14.59
C PRO A 120 0.17 -10.05 -14.78
N ALA A 121 0.46 -10.49 -16.01
CA ALA A 121 1.82 -10.83 -16.37
C ALA A 121 2.68 -9.56 -16.30
N THR A 122 3.81 -9.62 -15.59
CA THR A 122 4.82 -8.57 -15.65
C THR A 122 5.42 -8.56 -17.06
N ALA A 123 5.44 -7.39 -17.69
CA ALA A 123 6.02 -7.20 -19.03
C ALA A 123 7.55 -7.24 -19.00
#